data_AF-A0A2W2NAD0-F1
#
_entry.id   AF-A0A2W2NAD0-F1
#
_cell.length_a   1.000
_cell.length_b   1.000
_cell.length_c   1.000
_cell.angle_alpha   90.00
_cell.angle_beta   90.00
_cell.angle_gamma   90.00
#
_symmetry.space_group_name_H-M   'P 1'
#
loop_
_entity.id
_entity.type
_entity.pdbx_description
1 polymer ?
#
loop_
_entity_poly.entity_id
_entity_poly.type
_entity_poly.pdbx_seq_one_letter_code
_entity_poly.pdbx_strand_id
1 'polypeptide(L)'
;MSRTVIDLDDEALTEAARHLGTSTKKDTVNAALREIADRRRRAAAVERMRQMVAQGEIDFSVIEEPPVASSSTTTDEDEHAA
;
A
#
# COMPACT_ATOMS: atom_id res chain seq x y z
N MET A 1 16.25 -25.35 -6.01
CA MET A 1 16.52 -25.10 -4.57
C MET A 1 17.64 -26.02 -4.13
N SER A 2 18.60 -25.51 -3.35
CA SER A 2 19.60 -26.32 -2.67
C SER A 2 18.99 -26.99 -1.43
N ARG A 3 19.55 -28.14 -1.02
CA ARG A 3 19.13 -28.83 0.21
C ARG A 3 20.05 -28.42 1.35
N THR A 4 19.48 -27.85 2.39
CA THR A 4 20.19 -27.44 3.61
C THR A 4 19.51 -28.12 4.80
N VAL A 5 20.32 -28.63 5.73
CA VAL A 5 19.84 -29.17 7.01
C VAL A 5 20.15 -28.13 8.07
N ILE A 6 19.11 -27.66 8.75
CA ILE A 6 19.19 -26.70 9.85
C ILE A 6 18.25 -27.16 10.96
N ASP A 7 18.63 -26.89 12.20
CA ASP A 7 17.71 -27.00 13.33
C ASP A 7 16.82 -25.76 13.36
N LEU A 8 15.54 -25.97 13.63
CA LEU A 8 14.54 -24.91 13.63
C LEU A 8 13.73 -24.99 14.91
N ASP A 9 13.46 -23.83 15.49
CA ASP A 9 12.53 -23.70 16.60
C ASP A 9 11.11 -24.02 16.11
N ASP A 10 10.52 -25.09 16.64
CA ASP A 10 9.20 -25.57 16.26
C ASP A 10 8.08 -24.63 16.73
N GLU A 11 8.27 -23.87 17.82
CA GLU A 11 7.29 -22.88 18.29
C GLU A 11 7.28 -21.70 17.32
N ALA A 12 8.46 -21.14 17.02
CA ALA A 12 8.58 -20.04 16.06
C ALA A 12 8.09 -20.42 14.66
N LEU A 13 8.35 -21.66 14.23
CA LEU A 13 7.86 -22.19 12.96
C LEU A 13 6.33 -22.29 12.94
N THR A 14 5.72 -22.71 14.06
CA THR A 14 4.26 -22.81 14.18
C THR A 14 3.61 -21.43 14.13
N GLU A 15 4.17 -20.45 14.84
CA GLU A 15 3.71 -19.05 14.75
C GLU A 15 3.78 -18.52 13.32
N ALA A 16 4.93 -18.71 12.66
CA ALA A 16 5.12 -18.28 11.29
C ALA A 16 4.13 -18.96 10.34
N ALA A 17 3.87 -20.25 10.51
CA ALA A 17 2.91 -20.99 9.69
C ALA A 17 1.49 -20.45 9.84
N ARG A 18 1.08 -20.11 11.08
CA ARG A 18 -0.22 -19.49 11.35
C ARG A 18 -0.33 -18.11 10.70
N HIS A 19 0.70 -17.28 10.79
CA HIS A 19 0.70 -15.96 10.18
C HIS A 19 0.75 -15.98 8.65
N LEU A 20 1.45 -16.96 8.07
CA LEU A 20 1.65 -17.08 6.62
C LEU A 20 0.58 -17.96 5.95
N GLY A 21 -0.26 -18.65 6.72
CA GLY A 21 -1.30 -19.57 6.21
C GLY A 21 -0.71 -20.81 5.54
N THR A 22 0.48 -21.24 5.95
CA THR A 22 1.20 -22.36 5.32
C THR A 22 1.03 -23.65 6.13
N SER A 23 1.03 -24.80 5.44
CA SER A 23 0.80 -26.11 6.05
C SER A 23 2.07 -26.95 6.22
N THR A 24 3.14 -26.64 5.46
CA THR A 24 4.40 -27.40 5.53
C THR A 24 5.54 -26.55 6.08
N LYS A 25 6.50 -27.20 6.77
CA LYS A 25 7.71 -26.53 7.29
C LYS A 25 8.48 -25.81 6.17
N LYS A 26 8.65 -26.48 5.03
CA LYS A 26 9.32 -25.93 3.85
C LYS A 26 8.60 -24.71 3.28
N ASP A 27 7.28 -24.76 3.15
CA ASP A 27 6.53 -23.63 2.59
C ASP A 27 6.55 -22.44 3.52
N THR A 28 6.43 -22.69 4.83
CA THR A 28 6.55 -21.65 5.86
C THR A 28 7.91 -20.94 5.79
N VAL A 29 9.01 -21.69 5.74
CA VAL A 29 10.36 -21.11 5.65
C VAL A 29 10.53 -20.30 4.36
N ASN A 30 10.13 -20.86 3.22
CA ASN A 30 10.26 -20.16 1.94
C ASN A 30 9.36 -18.92 1.85
N ALA A 31 8.14 -18.99 2.38
CA ALA A 31 7.22 -17.86 2.44
C ALA A 31 7.76 -16.76 3.37
N ALA A 32 8.28 -17.11 4.55
CA ALA A 32 8.87 -16.16 5.49
C ALA A 32 10.06 -15.42 4.88
N LEU A 33 10.96 -16.14 4.19
CA LEU A 33 12.12 -15.53 3.52
C LEU A 33 11.70 -14.54 2.42
N ARG A 34 10.66 -14.88 1.64
CA ARG A 34 10.11 -13.97 0.62
C ARG A 34 9.44 -12.76 1.24
N GLU A 35 8.63 -12.96 2.27
CA GLU A 35 7.91 -11.88 2.94
C GLU A 35 8.86 -10.86 3.55
N ILE A 36 9.99 -11.28 4.12
CA ILE A 36 11.02 -10.36 4.64
C ILE A 36 11.66 -9.55 3.50
N ALA A 37 12.00 -10.20 2.39
CA ALA A 37 12.57 -9.52 1.23
C ALA A 37 11.58 -8.49 0.64
N ASP A 38 10.31 -8.85 0.56
CA ASP A 38 9.25 -7.98 0.05
C ASP A 38 8.97 -6.82 1.00
N ARG A 39 8.92 -7.06 2.32
CA ARG A 39 8.82 -5.98 3.32
C ARG A 39 9.93 -4.96 3.15
N ARG A 40 11.17 -5.41 2.98
CA ARG A 40 12.32 -4.51 2.78
C ARG A 40 12.23 -3.75 1.46
N ARG A 41 11.78 -4.41 0.39
CA ARG A 41 11.56 -3.76 -0.92
C ARG A 41 10.46 -2.69 -0.83
N ARG A 42 9.35 -2.98 -0.15
CA ARG A 42 8.26 -2.04 0.11
C ARG A 42 8.75 -0.83 0.91
N ALA A 43 9.51 -1.05 1.98
CA ALA A 43 10.10 0.04 2.77
C ALA A 43 11.04 0.93 1.95
N ALA A 44 11.92 0.33 1.13
CA ALA A 44 12.82 1.08 0.26
C ALA A 44 12.08 1.85 -0.85
N ALA A 45 10.94 1.35 -1.32
CA ALA A 45 10.10 2.07 -2.28
C ALA A 45 9.44 3.30 -1.64
N VAL A 46 8.92 3.16 -0.41
CA VAL A 46 8.35 4.29 0.35
C VAL A 46 9.42 5.35 0.61
N GLU A 47 10.64 4.95 0.98
CA GLU A 47 11.74 5.89 1.20
C GLU A 47 12.11 6.67 -0.07
N ARG A 48 12.21 5.98 -1.22
CA ARG A 48 12.43 6.65 -2.51
C ARG A 48 11.31 7.62 -2.88
N MET A 49 10.06 7.24 -2.65
CA MET A 49 8.92 8.12 -2.89
C MET A 49 9.00 9.39 -2.03
N ARG A 50 9.35 9.26 -0.74
CA ARG A 50 9.55 10.40 0.16
C ARG A 50 10.65 11.35 -0.34
N GLN A 51 11.73 10.80 -0.87
CA GLN A 51 12.82 11.60 -1.44
C GLN A 51 12.38 12.37 -2.69
N MET A 52 11.65 11.73 -3.61
CA MET A 52 11.11 12.40 -4.80
C MET A 52 10.13 13.54 -4.44
N VAL A 53 9.27 13.31 -3.44
CA VAL A 53 8.38 14.36 -2.90
C VAL A 53 9.19 15.52 -2.31
N ALA A 54 10.21 15.22 -1.51
CA ALA A 54 11.05 16.25 -0.90
C ALA A 54 11.86 17.06 -1.92
N GLN A 55 12.21 16.46 -3.06
CA GLN A 55 12.92 17.11 -4.17
C GLN A 55 11.96 17.87 -5.11
N GLY A 56 10.65 17.79 -4.88
CA GLY A 56 9.65 18.48 -5.71
C GLY A 56 9.43 17.82 -7.07
N GLU A 57 9.84 16.56 -7.26
CA GLU A 57 9.69 15.83 -8.53
C GLU A 57 8.26 15.29 -8.74
N ILE A 58 7.43 15.31 -7.69
CA ILE A 58 6.04 14.85 -7.72
C ILE A 58 5.13 16.08 -7.77
N ASP A 59 4.46 16.29 -8.90
CA ASP A 59 3.48 17.36 -9.08
C ASP A 59 2.09 16.89 -8.62
N PHE A 60 1.63 17.43 -7.51
CA PHE A 60 0.33 17.11 -6.91
C PHE A 60 -0.85 17.87 -7.53
N SER A 61 -0.60 18.82 -8.44
CA SER A 61 -1.66 19.59 -9.12
C SER A 61 -2.59 18.73 -9.99
N VAL A 62 -2.14 17.52 -10.37
CA VAL A 62 -2.94 16.54 -11.15
C VAL A 62 -4.03 15.87 -10.32
N ILE A 63 -3.98 15.96 -8.98
CA ILE A 63 -4.96 15.36 -8.06
C ILE A 63 -6.09 16.36 -7.72
N GLU A 64 -6.01 17.63 -8.15
CA GLU A 64 -7.13 18.55 -8.02
C GLU A 64 -8.31 18.07 -8.89
N GLU A 65 -9.39 17.68 -8.21
CA GLU A 65 -10.67 17.38 -8.84
C GLU A 65 -11.11 18.61 -9.65
N PRO A 66 -11.53 18.46 -10.92
CA PRO A 66 -11.95 19.61 -11.71
C PRO A 66 -13.10 20.32 -10.98
N PRO A 67 -13.14 21.67 -10.97
CA PRO A 67 -14.15 22.40 -10.25
C PRO A 67 -15.52 21.95 -10.75
N VAL A 68 -16.27 21.28 -9.88
CA VAL A 68 -17.67 20.94 -10.14
C VAL A 68 -18.39 22.24 -10.48
N ALA A 69 -18.80 22.37 -11.75
CA ALA A 69 -19.55 23.52 -12.22
C ALA A 69 -20.77 23.66 -11.31
N SER A 70 -20.78 24.73 -10.50
CA SER A 70 -21.94 25.16 -9.74
C SER A 70 -23.10 25.30 -10.71
N SER A 71 -24.05 24.37 -10.65
CA SER A 71 -25.33 24.50 -11.34
C SER A 71 -26.06 25.67 -10.68
N SER A 72 -26.12 26.79 -11.38
CA SER A 72 -26.98 27.92 -11.06
C SER A 72 -28.43 27.43 -11.03
N THR A 73 -28.98 27.27 -9.83
CA THR A 73 -30.44 27.29 -9.64
C THR A 73 -30.90 28.71 -9.91
N THR A 74 -31.48 28.95 -11.08
CA THR A 74 -32.30 30.15 -11.30
C THR A 74 -33.52 30.01 -10.42
N THR A 75 -33.49 30.66 -9.27
CA THR A 75 -34.68 31.00 -8.50
C THR A 75 -35.37 32.13 -9.27
N ASP A 76 -36.32 31.77 -10.14
CA ASP A 76 -37.37 32.69 -10.54
C ASP A 76 -38.33 32.82 -9.35
N GLU A 77 -38.01 33.73 -8.44
CA GLU A 77 -38.97 34.30 -7.49
C GLU A 77 -39.02 35.81 -7.72
N ASP A 78 -40.03 36.18 -8.51
CA ASP A 78 -41.01 37.23 -8.27
C ASP A 78 -40.59 38.70 -8.09
N GLU A 79 -41.57 39.55 -8.44
CA GLU A 79 -41.76 40.95 -8.02
C GLU A 79 -41.16 42.03 -8.96
N HIS A 80 -41.87 43.04 -9.49
CA HIS A 80 -43.28 43.42 -9.64
C HIS A 80 -43.30 44.70 -10.50
N ALA A 81 -44.49 45.06 -10.98
CA ALA A 81 -44.96 46.44 -11.23
C ALA A 81 -44.40 47.23 -12.43
N ALA A 82 -45.25 47.40 -13.45
CA ALA A 82 -45.92 48.67 -13.74
C ALA A 82 -47.08 48.46 -14.73
#